data_AF-A0A1X6YTI8-F1
#
_entry.id   AF-A0A1X6YTI8-F1
#
_cell.length_a   1.000
_cell.length_b   1.000
_cell.length_c   1.000
_cell.angle_alpha   90.00
_cell.angle_beta   90.00
_cell.angle_gamma   90.00
#
_symmetry.space_group_name_H-M   'P 1'
#
loop_
_entity.id
_entity.type
_entity.pdbx_description
1 polymer ?
#
loop_
_entity_poly.entity_id
_entity_poly.type
_entity_poly.pdbx_seq_one_letter_code
_entity_poly.pdbx_strand_id
1 'polypeptide(L)' 'MQDVGPSPSNLSAPKRVLLLGATATIGRATLAALLAHGHAVVCLLRKGGDRGPSFRGDV' A
#
# COMPACT_ATOMS: atom_id res chain seq x y z
N MET A 1 2.26 34.58 -2.54
CA MET A 1 2.10 34.31 -1.10
C MET A 1 0.76 33.63 -0.91
N GLN A 2 0.67 32.34 -1.25
CA GLN A 2 -0.51 31.58 -0.86
C GLN A 2 -0.24 31.11 0.56
N ASP A 3 -0.97 31.71 1.47
CA ASP A 3 -1.02 31.32 2.87
C ASP A 3 -1.56 29.89 2.93
N VAL A 4 -0.68 28.89 3.00
CA VAL A 4 -1.06 27.53 3.37
C VAL A 4 -1.24 27.53 4.88
N GLY A 5 -2.34 28.14 5.32
CA GLY A 5 -2.86 27.89 6.65
C GLY A 5 -3.22 26.41 6.75
N PRO A 6 -3.00 25.74 7.90
CA PRO A 6 -3.36 24.34 8.09
C PRO A 6 -4.89 24.21 7.91
N SER A 7 -5.32 23.59 6.80
CA SER A 7 -6.75 23.36 6.55
C SER A 7 -7.30 22.44 7.64
N PRO A 8 -8.34 22.85 8.40
CA PRO A 8 -8.72 22.20 9.66
C PRO A 8 -9.52 20.89 9.52
N SER A 9 -9.24 20.02 8.53
CA SER A 9 -10.20 18.94 8.18
C SER A 9 -9.69 17.56 7.77
N ASN A 10 -8.39 17.24 7.81
CA ASN A 10 -7.98 15.84 7.53
C ASN A 10 -7.85 15.00 8.80
N LEU A 11 -8.96 14.80 9.51
CA LEU A 11 -9.15 13.53 10.21
C LEU A 11 -9.06 12.47 9.10
N SER A 12 -7.91 11.81 8.96
CA SER A 12 -7.58 10.92 7.85
C SER A 12 -8.63 9.82 7.72
N ALA A 13 -9.72 10.13 7.01
CA ALA A 13 -10.86 9.27 6.90
C ALA A 13 -10.42 7.97 6.21
N PRO A 14 -10.99 6.82 6.61
CA PRO A 14 -10.62 5.54 6.01
C PRO A 14 -10.84 5.59 4.49
N LYS A 15 -9.76 5.35 3.73
CA LYS A 15 -9.77 5.36 2.26
C LYS A 15 -10.02 3.97 1.71
N ARG A 16 -10.52 3.91 0.47
CA ARG A 16 -10.57 2.68 -0.33
C ARG A 16 -9.36 2.62 -1.25
N VAL A 17 -8.59 1.54 -1.19
CA VAL A 17 -7.32 1.42 -1.90
C VAL A 17 -7.31 0.14 -2.74
N LEU A 18 -6.97 0.27 -4.02
CA LEU A 18 -6.65 -0.86 -4.89
C LEU A 18 -5.14 -1.12 -4.83
N LEU A 19 -4.73 -2.29 -4.31
CA LEU A 19 -3.33 -2.65 -4.15
C LEU A 19 -2.92 -3.74 -5.16
N LEU A 20 -1.86 -3.46 -5.91
CA LEU A 20 -1.20 -4.41 -6.81
C LEU A 20 0.03 -5.01 -6.15
N GLY A 21 0.33 -6.28 -6.44
CA GLY A 21 1.53 -6.93 -5.93
C GLY A 21 1.51 -7.17 -4.42
N ALA A 22 0.33 -7.27 -3.79
CA ALA A 22 0.16 -7.50 -2.36
C ALA A 22 0.86 -8.78 -1.83
N THR A 23 1.27 -9.69 -2.72
CA THR A 23 1.99 -10.92 -2.40
C THR A 23 3.50 -10.74 -2.27
N ALA A 24 4.07 -9.67 -2.86
CA ALA A 24 5.49 -9.34 -2.78
C ALA A 24 5.83 -8.77 -1.39
N THR A 25 7.12 -8.75 -1.03
CA THR A 25 7.58 -8.27 0.29
C THR A 25 7.09 -6.86 0.60
N ILE A 26 7.32 -5.91 -0.32
CA ILE A 26 6.87 -4.52 -0.16
C ILE A 26 5.33 -4.48 -0.13
N GLY A 27 4.66 -5.19 -1.04
CA GLY A 27 3.20 -5.21 -1.09
C GLY A 27 2.55 -5.72 0.20
N ARG A 28 3.15 -6.72 0.87
CA ARG A 28 2.71 -7.19 2.19
C ARG A 28 2.88 -6.12 3.27
N ALA A 29 4.02 -5.44 3.29
CA ALA A 29 4.27 -4.35 4.24
C ALA A 29 3.29 -3.18 4.02
N THR A 30 3.02 -2.82 2.76
CA THR A 30 2.04 -1.80 2.39
C THR A 30 0.64 -2.19 2.81
N LEU A 31 0.21 -3.43 2.56
CA LEU A 31 -1.11 -3.92 2.99
C LEU A 31 -1.27 -3.83 4.51
N ALA A 32 -0.27 -4.27 5.27
CA ALA A 32 -0.29 -4.21 6.73
C ALA A 32 -0.42 -2.76 7.24
N ALA A 33 0.33 -1.82 6.65
CA ALA A 33 0.25 -0.41 7.01
C ALA A 33 -1.14 0.17 6.68
N LEU A 34 -1.69 -0.11 5.49
CA LEU A 34 -3.01 0.39 5.09
C LEU A 34 -4.13 -0.13 6.01
N LEU A 35 -4.08 -1.40 6.40
CA LEU A 35 -5.05 -1.99 7.33
C LEU A 35 -4.92 -1.39 8.74
N ALA A 36 -3.70 -1.17 9.23
CA ALA A 36 -3.46 -0.54 10.53
C ALA A 36 -4.00 0.90 10.59
N HIS A 37 -4.06 1.60 9.46
CA HIS A 37 -4.65 2.94 9.34
C HIS A 37 -6.16 2.91 9.05
N GLY A 38 -6.80 1.73 9.10
CA GLY A 38 -8.25 1.57 8.94
C GLY A 38 -8.73 1.68 7.49
N HIS A 39 -7.84 1.55 6.51
CA HIS A 39 -8.23 1.63 5.10
C HIS A 39 -8.84 0.31 4.59
N ALA A 40 -9.82 0.43 3.70
CA ALA A 40 -10.41 -0.71 3.01
C ALA A 40 -9.58 -1.03 1.76
N VAL A 41 -8.97 -2.21 1.71
CA VAL A 41 -8.02 -2.57 0.63
C VAL A 41 -8.57 -3.71 -0.21
N VAL A 42 -8.59 -3.53 -1.53
CA VAL A 42 -8.84 -4.59 -2.51
C VAL A 42 -7.49 -4.96 -3.15
N CYS A 43 -7.09 -6.22 -3.04
CA CYS A 43 -5.86 -6.70 -3.65
C CYS A 43 -6.16 -7.33 -5.00
N LEU A 44 -5.65 -6.75 -6.09
CA LEU A 44 -5.76 -7.37 -7.41
C LEU A 44 -4.59 -8.34 -7.59
N LEU A 45 -4.93 -9.63 -7.69
CA LEU A 45 -3.98 -10.72 -7.80
C LEU A 45 -4.03 -11.31 -9.21
N ARG A 46 -2.84 -11.63 -9.75
CA ARG A 46 -2.71 -12.47 -10.95
C ARG A 46 -2.84 -13.93 -10.52
N LYS A 47 -3.75 -14.70 -11.14
CA LYS A 47 -3.78 -16.16 -10.99
C LYS A 47 -2.41 -16.72 -11.42
N GLY A 48 -1.79 -17.51 -10.54
CA GLY A 48 -0.35 -17.79 -10.49
C GLY A 48 0.38 -17.82 -11.84
N GLY A 49 1.33 -16.89 -11.99
CA GLY A 49 2.42 -17.01 -12.95
C GLY A 49 3.70 -16.82 -12.15
N ASP A 50 4.63 -17.74 -12.33
CA ASP A 50 5.82 -17.99 -11.50
C ASP A 50 6.45 -16.73 -10.91
N ARG A 51 6.79 -16.79 -9.62
CA ARG A 51 7.59 -15.74 -8.98
C ARG A 51 8.92 -15.70 -9.72
N GLY A 52 9.15 -14.63 -10.48
CA GLY A 52 10.45 -14.35 -11.10
C GLY A 52 11.57 -14.35 -10.06
N PRO A 53 12.83 -14.47 -10.49
CA PRO A 53 13.96 -14.69 -9.60
C PRO A 53 13.99 -13.64 -8.49
N SER A 54 13.97 -14.12 -7.24
CA SER A 54 14.16 -13.27 -6.08
C SER A 54 15.61 -12.81 -6.08
N PHE A 55 15.84 -11.50 -6.19
CA PHE A 55 17.16 -10.94 -5.98
C PHE A 55 17.57 -11.21 -4.52
N ARG A 56 18.47 -12.17 -4.32
CA ARG A 56 19.11 -12.44 -3.04
C ARG A 56 20.50 -11.84 -3.16
N GLY A 57 20.69 -10.66 -2.57
CA GLY A 57 21.99 -10.02 -2.50
C GLY A 57 22.86 -10.78 -1.52
N ASP A 58 23.64 -11.75 -2.01
CA ASP A 58 24.81 -12.25 -1.28
C ASP A 58 25.96 -11.25 -1.52
N VAL A 59 26.54 -10.75 -0.42
CA VAL A 59 27.62 -9.76 -0.35
C VAL A 59 28.96 -10.44 -0.10
#